data_AF-A0A2V6DPS2-F1
#
_entry.id   AF-A0A2V6DPS2-F1
#
_cell.length_a   1.000
_cell.length_b   1.000
_cell.length_c   1.000
_cell.angle_alpha   90.00
_cell.angle_beta   90.00
_cell.angle_gamma   90.00
#
_symmetry.space_group_name_H-M   'P 1'
#
loop_
_entity.id
_entity.type
_entity.pdbx_description
1 polymer ?
#
loop_
_entity_poly.entity_id
_entity_poly.type
_entity_poly.pdbx_seq_one_letter_code
_entity_poly.pdbx_strand_id
1 'polypeptide(L)'
;MPSNNKQKPEERDSFCRIRDSFRHFARKSSEVLGTAWAFIGSLIIIAVWGLTGPMFHFSDTWQLIINTGTTIVTFLMVFLIQNTQNRDAKAMHLKLDELIRAIEGARNRLVDLEKLSDEELKQLEEQFTRLRNKASERASEIEEIEEEKEAHYT
;
A
#
# COMPACT_ATOMS: atom_id res chain seq x y z
N MET A 1 36.11 -41.32 -17.38
CA MET A 1 36.38 -40.02 -18.05
C MET A 1 35.29 -39.04 -17.62
N PRO A 2 35.57 -38.01 -16.80
CA PRO A 2 34.57 -37.00 -16.45
C PRO A 2 34.67 -35.78 -17.38
N SER A 3 33.56 -35.41 -18.00
CA SER A 3 33.43 -34.27 -18.90
C SER A 3 32.99 -33.02 -18.14
N ASN A 4 33.97 -32.15 -17.86
CA ASN A 4 33.93 -30.69 -17.75
C ASN A 4 32.55 -29.96 -17.66
N ASN A 5 32.21 -29.47 -16.46
CA ASN A 5 31.14 -28.49 -16.22
C ASN A 5 31.74 -27.14 -15.80
N LYS A 6 32.07 -26.28 -16.77
CA LYS A 6 32.53 -24.89 -16.54
C LYS A 6 31.75 -23.90 -17.40
N GLN A 7 30.51 -23.57 -17.00
CA GLN A 7 29.74 -22.41 -17.46
C GLN A 7 28.60 -22.18 -16.45
N LYS A 8 28.31 -21.03 -15.84
CA LYS A 8 28.71 -19.62 -15.95
C LYS A 8 28.47 -18.96 -14.57
N PRO A 9 29.46 -18.36 -13.88
CA PRO A 9 29.23 -17.52 -12.70
C PRO A 9 28.96 -16.03 -13.02
N GLU A 10 29.28 -15.57 -14.23
CA GLU A 10 29.43 -14.12 -14.55
C GLU A 10 28.09 -13.38 -14.85
N GLU A 11 27.05 -14.07 -15.36
CA GLU A 11 25.82 -13.42 -15.83
C GLU A 11 24.89 -12.96 -14.70
N ARG A 12 24.87 -13.67 -13.55
CA ARG A 12 24.04 -13.28 -12.39
C ARG A 12 24.56 -12.02 -11.71
N ASP A 13 25.87 -11.82 -11.72
CA ASP A 13 26.53 -10.74 -10.99
C ASP A 13 26.30 -9.38 -11.68
N SER A 14 26.38 -9.35 -13.02
CA SER A 14 26.13 -8.15 -13.82
C SER A 14 24.69 -7.64 -13.67
N PHE A 15 23.70 -8.54 -13.64
CA PHE A 15 22.29 -8.15 -13.52
C PHE A 15 21.94 -7.59 -12.14
N CYS A 16 22.53 -8.14 -11.06
CA CYS A 16 22.42 -7.57 -9.72
C CYS A 16 23.10 -6.20 -9.64
N ARG A 17 24.31 -6.07 -10.18
CA ARG A 17 25.08 -4.81 -10.15
C ARG A 17 24.37 -3.69 -10.91
N ILE A 18 23.77 -4.00 -12.07
CA ILE A 18 22.96 -3.05 -12.85
C ILE A 18 21.67 -2.70 -12.10
N ARG A 19 20.98 -3.68 -11.51
CA ARG A 19 19.78 -3.43 -10.70
C ARG A 19 20.05 -2.55 -9.51
N ASP A 20 21.15 -2.78 -8.79
CA ASP A 20 21.50 -1.99 -7.60
C ASP A 20 21.97 -0.59 -7.97
N SER A 21 22.74 -0.45 -9.07
CA SER A 21 23.12 0.86 -9.62
C SER A 21 21.91 1.65 -10.09
N PHE A 22 20.98 1.00 -10.79
CA PHE A 22 19.71 1.60 -11.20
C PHE A 22 18.86 1.98 -9.99
N ARG A 23 18.82 1.15 -8.93
CA ARG A 23 18.10 1.46 -7.70
C ARG A 23 18.68 2.68 -6.99
N HIS A 24 20.00 2.79 -6.93
CA HIS A 24 20.70 3.91 -6.33
C HIS A 24 20.49 5.19 -7.15
N PHE A 25 20.59 5.09 -8.48
CA PHE A 25 20.28 6.18 -9.39
C PHE A 25 18.82 6.62 -9.29
N ALA A 26 17.87 5.69 -9.33
CA ALA A 26 16.44 5.99 -9.22
C ALA A 26 16.07 6.65 -7.88
N ARG A 27 16.68 6.21 -6.77
CA ARG A 27 16.51 6.86 -5.46
C ARG A 27 17.08 8.27 -5.44
N LYS A 28 18.34 8.45 -5.86
CA LYS A 28 18.96 9.79 -5.92
C LYS A 28 18.22 10.72 -6.88
N SER A 29 17.80 10.22 -8.04
CA SER A 29 17.00 10.98 -8.99
C SER A 29 15.65 11.36 -8.37
N SER A 30 14.97 10.46 -7.66
CA SER A 30 13.70 10.79 -6.99
C SER A 30 13.88 11.80 -5.85
N GLU A 31 14.94 11.68 -5.06
CA GLU A 31 15.28 12.63 -3.99
C GLU A 31 15.61 14.01 -4.56
N VAL A 32 16.43 14.07 -5.61
CA VAL A 32 16.82 15.34 -6.26
C VAL A 32 15.64 15.96 -7.00
N LEU A 33 14.93 15.20 -7.85
CA LEU A 33 13.79 15.68 -8.63
C LEU A 33 12.59 16.10 -7.75
N GLY A 34 12.51 15.59 -6.51
CA GLY A 34 11.48 15.98 -5.54
C GLY A 34 11.79 17.27 -4.76
N THR A 35 13.00 17.82 -4.86
CA THR A 35 13.35 19.06 -4.15
C THR A 35 12.87 20.33 -4.88
N ALA A 36 12.51 21.36 -4.11
CA ALA A 36 12.17 22.68 -4.65
C ALA A 36 13.30 23.29 -5.52
N TRP A 37 14.56 22.98 -5.20
CA TRP A 37 15.72 23.42 -5.97
C TRP A 37 15.80 22.79 -7.37
N ALA A 38 15.40 21.52 -7.52
CA ALA A 38 15.34 20.90 -8.84
C ALA A 38 14.23 21.49 -9.72
N PHE A 39 13.10 21.90 -9.12
CA PHE A 39 12.04 22.61 -9.83
C PHE A 39 12.48 24.01 -10.28
N ILE A 40 13.19 24.75 -9.44
CA ILE A 40 13.76 26.04 -9.83
C ILE A 40 14.80 25.86 -10.94
N GLY A 41 15.65 24.83 -10.84
CA GLY A 41 16.63 24.50 -11.88
C GLY A 41 15.98 24.14 -13.21
N SER A 42 14.90 23.36 -13.22
CA SER A 42 14.18 23.02 -14.45
C SER A 42 13.49 24.23 -15.08
N LEU A 43 12.94 25.14 -14.27
CA LEU A 43 12.40 26.41 -14.77
C LEU A 43 13.47 27.28 -15.42
N ILE A 44 14.67 27.38 -14.84
CA ILE A 44 15.79 28.12 -15.42
C ILE A 44 16.20 27.50 -16.76
N ILE A 45 16.29 26.17 -16.83
CA ILE A 45 16.64 25.45 -18.07
C ILE A 45 15.60 25.74 -19.17
N ILE A 46 14.30 25.68 -18.84
CA ILE A 46 13.23 26.01 -19.79
C ILE A 46 13.30 27.48 -20.24
N ALA A 47 13.59 28.39 -19.32
CA ALA A 47 13.72 29.82 -19.63
C ALA A 47 14.92 30.09 -20.56
N VAL A 48 16.09 29.51 -20.27
CA VAL A 48 17.29 29.63 -21.12
C VAL A 48 17.02 29.05 -22.51
N TRP A 49 16.40 27.88 -22.59
CA TRP A 49 16.02 27.28 -23.87
C TRP A 49 15.07 28.20 -24.65
N GLY A 50 14.02 28.74 -24.01
CA GLY A 50 13.10 29.69 -24.62
C GLY A 50 13.79 30.96 -25.13
N LEU A 51 14.76 31.50 -24.38
CA LEU A 51 15.56 32.67 -24.77
C LEU A 51 16.49 32.40 -25.95
N THR A 52 16.90 31.15 -26.17
CA THR A 52 17.65 30.78 -27.40
C THR A 52 16.76 30.67 -28.63
N GLY A 53 15.44 30.56 -28.49
CA GLY A 53 14.48 30.45 -29.61
C GLY A 53 14.57 31.59 -30.63
N PRO A 54 14.56 32.88 -30.21
CA PRO A 54 14.72 34.02 -31.12
C PRO A 54 16.04 34.02 -31.90
N MET A 55 17.14 33.55 -31.30
CA MET A 55 18.46 33.45 -31.97
C MET A 55 18.44 32.40 -33.09
N PHE A 56 17.64 31.35 -32.95
CA PHE A 56 17.47 30.30 -33.96
C PHE A 56 16.21 30.48 -34.82
N HIS A 57 15.57 31.66 -34.79
CA HIS A 57 14.32 31.94 -35.51
C HIS A 57 13.20 30.91 -35.27
N PHE A 58 13.18 30.27 -34.09
CA PHE A 58 12.25 29.16 -33.80
C PHE A 58 12.25 28.06 -34.86
N SER A 59 13.44 27.74 -35.39
CA SER A 59 13.61 26.75 -36.47
C SER A 59 13.04 25.37 -36.13
N ASP A 60 12.73 24.60 -37.17
CA ASP A 60 12.24 23.22 -37.02
C ASP A 60 13.19 22.36 -36.18
N THR A 61 14.51 22.56 -36.30
CA THR A 61 15.50 21.83 -35.49
C THR A 61 15.43 22.21 -34.00
N TRP A 62 15.22 23.49 -33.69
CA TRP A 62 15.10 23.96 -32.31
C TRP A 62 13.85 23.37 -31.62
N GLN A 63 12.72 23.30 -32.34
CA GLN A 63 11.49 22.66 -31.86
C GLN A 63 11.62 21.13 -31.78
N LEU A 64 12.25 20.51 -32.77
CA LEU A 64 12.45 19.07 -32.84
C LEU A 64 13.22 18.57 -31.62
N ILE A 65 14.29 19.25 -31.21
CA ILE A 65 15.11 18.85 -30.06
C ILE A 65 14.29 18.73 -28.78
N ILE A 66 13.44 19.72 -28.47
CA ILE A 66 12.65 19.65 -27.23
C ILE A 66 11.53 18.63 -27.32
N ASN A 67 10.90 18.51 -28.49
CA ASN A 67 9.77 17.62 -28.68
C ASN A 67 10.23 16.16 -28.64
N THR A 68 11.31 15.84 -29.36
CA THR A 68 11.95 14.52 -29.33
C THR A 68 12.52 14.20 -27.94
N GLY A 69 13.23 15.14 -27.31
CA GLY A 69 13.80 14.95 -25.98
C GLY A 69 12.73 14.69 -24.91
N THR A 70 11.69 15.52 -24.89
CA THR A 70 10.58 15.37 -23.96
C THR A 70 9.82 14.07 -24.19
N THR A 71 9.66 13.64 -25.45
CA THR A 71 9.01 12.37 -25.77
C THR A 71 9.79 11.18 -25.21
N ILE A 72 11.12 11.16 -25.36
CA ILE A 72 11.97 10.11 -24.78
C ILE A 72 11.86 10.11 -23.25
N VAL A 73 12.00 11.28 -22.62
CA VAL A 73 11.90 11.41 -21.16
C VAL A 73 10.53 10.96 -20.67
N THR A 74 9.46 11.36 -21.34
CA THR A 74 8.08 10.95 -21.01
C THR A 74 7.89 9.45 -21.16
N PHE A 75 8.40 8.86 -22.24
CA PHE A 75 8.35 7.41 -22.44
C PHE A 75 9.06 6.68 -21.28
N LEU A 76 10.28 7.10 -20.94
CA LEU A 76 11.02 6.56 -19.80
C LEU A 76 10.28 6.78 -18.47
N MET A 77 9.69 7.96 -18.26
CA MET A 77 8.88 8.30 -17.09
C MET A 77 7.71 7.33 -16.93
N VAL A 78 6.99 7.00 -18.01
CA VAL A 78 5.90 6.01 -17.98
C VAL A 78 6.41 4.65 -17.50
N PHE A 79 7.54 4.16 -18.02
CA PHE A 79 8.14 2.90 -17.54
C PHE A 79 8.57 2.99 -16.07
N LEU A 80 9.15 4.12 -15.64
CA LEU A 80 9.56 4.33 -14.26
C LEU A 80 8.38 4.37 -13.30
N ILE A 81 7.31 5.07 -13.68
CA ILE A 81 6.05 5.13 -12.94
C ILE A 81 5.46 3.73 -12.85
N GLN A 82 5.34 3.01 -13.96
CA GLN A 82 4.79 1.65 -13.98
C GLN A 82 5.61 0.69 -13.12
N ASN A 83 6.95 0.77 -13.14
CA ASN A 83 7.82 -0.06 -12.29
C ASN A 83 7.64 0.26 -10.79
N THR A 84 7.56 1.55 -10.45
CA THR A 84 7.36 2.00 -9.06
C THR A 84 5.97 1.62 -8.58
N GLN A 85 4.93 1.89 -9.37
CA GLN A 85 3.54 1.54 -9.06
C GLN A 85 3.32 0.03 -8.95
N ASN A 86 3.93 -0.79 -9.83
CA ASN A 86 3.80 -2.25 -9.76
C ASN A 86 4.42 -2.81 -8.47
N ARG A 87 5.52 -2.19 -8.00
CA ARG A 87 6.15 -2.56 -6.73
C ARG A 87 5.37 -2.07 -5.52
N ASP A 88 4.78 -0.88 -5.58
CA ASP A 88 3.95 -0.33 -4.50
C ASP A 88 2.63 -1.10 -4.38
N ALA A 89 2.00 -1.48 -5.49
CA ALA A 89 0.83 -2.36 -5.50
C ALA A 89 1.12 -3.70 -4.79
N LYS A 90 2.26 -4.33 -5.11
CA LYS A 90 2.68 -5.57 -4.45
C LYS A 90 2.92 -5.39 -2.94
N ALA A 91 3.49 -4.26 -2.52
CA ALA A 91 3.70 -3.95 -1.12
C ALA A 91 2.38 -3.67 -0.37
N MET A 92 1.40 -3.04 -1.03
CA MET A 92 0.05 -2.85 -0.48
C MET A 92 -0.67 -4.18 -0.26
N HIS A 93 -0.62 -5.10 -1.23
CA HIS A 93 -1.20 -6.44 -1.07
C HIS A 93 -0.59 -7.19 0.12
N LEU A 94 0.74 -7.20 0.25
CA LEU A 94 1.41 -7.84 1.38
C LEU A 94 1.04 -7.22 2.74
N LYS A 95 0.91 -5.89 2.80
CA LYS A 95 0.45 -5.21 4.03
C LYS A 95 -1.00 -5.54 4.36
N LEU A 96 -1.86 -5.62 3.35
CA LEU A 96 -3.27 -6.00 3.52
C LEU A 96 -3.39 -7.45 3.97
N ASP A 97 -2.64 -8.37 3.38
CA ASP A 97 -2.59 -9.78 3.77
C ASP A 97 -2.11 -9.94 5.22
N GLU A 98 -1.09 -9.18 5.62
CA GLU A 98 -0.59 -9.20 7.00
C GLU A 98 -1.60 -8.59 7.99
N LEU A 99 -2.31 -7.54 7.60
CA LEU A 99 -3.35 -6.91 8.42
C LEU A 99 -4.57 -7.83 8.55
N ILE A 100 -5.00 -8.47 7.45
CA ILE A 100 -6.01 -9.53 7.48
C ILE A 100 -5.54 -10.61 8.42
N ARG A 101 -4.31 -11.13 8.28
CA ARG A 101 -3.76 -12.19 9.13
C ARG A 101 -3.63 -11.79 10.60
N ALA A 102 -3.30 -10.54 10.91
CA ALA A 102 -3.26 -10.01 12.27
C ALA A 102 -4.66 -9.91 12.87
N ILE A 103 -5.65 -9.52 12.04
CA ILE A 103 -7.06 -9.58 12.42
C ILE A 103 -7.51 -11.05 12.54
N GLU A 104 -7.09 -11.98 11.67
CA GLU A 104 -7.38 -13.41 11.77
C GLU A 104 -6.77 -14.02 13.05
N GLY A 105 -5.58 -13.57 13.46
CA GLY A 105 -4.97 -13.92 14.74
C GLY A 105 -5.78 -13.39 15.94
N ALA A 106 -6.41 -12.22 15.82
CA ALA A 106 -7.43 -11.76 16.76
C ALA A 106 -8.79 -12.48 16.58
N ARG A 107 -8.98 -13.15 15.44
CA ARG A 107 -10.17 -13.91 15.01
C ARG A 107 -10.12 -15.38 15.41
N ASN A 108 -9.25 -15.80 16.33
CA ASN A 108 -9.44 -17.10 17.00
C ASN A 108 -10.73 -17.15 17.84
N ARG A 109 -11.48 -16.03 17.93
CA ARG A 109 -12.83 -15.95 18.51
C ARG A 109 -13.95 -15.59 17.52
N LEU A 110 -13.65 -15.25 16.25
CA LEU A 110 -14.67 -14.94 15.24
C LEU A 110 -14.65 -15.90 14.03
N VAL A 111 -13.56 -16.65 13.79
CA VAL A 111 -13.46 -17.64 12.69
C VAL A 111 -14.30 -18.86 12.95
N ASP A 112 -14.44 -19.27 14.21
CA ASP A 112 -15.13 -20.53 14.49
C ASP A 112 -16.63 -20.43 14.26
N LEU A 113 -17.24 -19.24 14.24
CA LEU A 113 -18.68 -19.11 14.01
C LEU A 113 -19.16 -19.67 12.67
N GLU A 114 -18.34 -19.65 11.62
CA GLU A 114 -18.66 -20.26 10.30
C GLU A 114 -18.27 -21.75 10.19
N LYS A 115 -17.52 -22.28 11.16
CA LYS A 115 -17.08 -23.69 11.18
C LYS A 115 -17.72 -24.53 12.28
N LEU A 116 -18.46 -23.91 13.19
CA LEU A 116 -19.26 -24.60 14.19
C LEU A 116 -20.33 -25.43 13.47
N SER A 117 -20.49 -26.66 13.91
CA SER A 117 -21.63 -27.48 13.51
C SER A 117 -22.93 -26.83 13.99
N ASP A 118 -24.06 -27.12 13.34
CA ASP A 118 -25.38 -26.59 13.73
C ASP A 118 -25.69 -26.83 15.23
N GLU A 119 -25.18 -27.93 15.79
CA GLU A 119 -25.34 -28.28 17.20
C GLU A 119 -24.57 -27.32 18.14
N GLU A 120 -23.37 -26.90 17.77
CA GLU A 120 -22.58 -25.98 18.57
C GLU A 120 -23.08 -24.54 18.46
N LEU A 121 -23.60 -24.15 17.29
CA LEU A 121 -24.29 -22.87 17.09
C LEU A 121 -25.54 -22.78 17.98
N LYS A 122 -26.31 -23.87 18.05
CA LYS A 122 -27.47 -23.98 18.93
C LYS A 122 -27.10 -23.91 20.41
N GLN A 123 -26.02 -24.56 20.84
CA GLN A 123 -25.54 -24.45 22.22
C GLN A 123 -25.11 -23.03 22.59
N LEU A 124 -24.51 -22.30 21.64
CA LEU A 124 -24.13 -20.90 21.84
C LEU A 124 -25.36 -19.99 21.94
N GLU A 125 -26.34 -20.18 21.07
CA GLU A 125 -27.63 -19.47 21.10
C GLU A 125 -28.39 -19.72 22.41
N GLU A 126 -28.41 -20.96 22.90
CA GLU A 126 -28.99 -21.30 24.20
C GLU A 126 -28.27 -20.61 25.36
N GLN A 127 -26.93 -20.53 25.33
CA GLN A 127 -26.17 -19.81 26.36
C GLN A 127 -26.48 -18.31 26.36
N PHE A 128 -26.54 -17.67 25.19
CA PHE A 128 -26.89 -16.26 25.08
C PHE A 128 -28.34 -15.99 25.53
N THR A 129 -29.27 -16.88 25.17
CA THR A 129 -30.66 -16.78 25.60
C THR A 129 -30.78 -16.90 27.12
N ARG A 130 -30.05 -17.83 27.75
CA ARG A 130 -30.00 -17.96 29.22
C ARG A 130 -29.41 -16.73 29.89
N LEU A 131 -28.34 -16.15 29.33
CA LEU A 131 -27.74 -14.93 29.88
C LEU A 131 -28.68 -13.73 29.77
N ARG A 132 -29.39 -13.58 28.65
CA ARG A 132 -30.38 -12.52 28.44
C ARG A 132 -31.56 -12.66 29.40
N ASN A 133 -32.08 -13.88 29.59
CA ASN A 133 -33.19 -14.12 30.50
C ASN A 133 -32.78 -13.82 31.95
N LYS A 134 -31.60 -14.28 32.39
CA LYS A 134 -31.07 -13.94 33.72
C LYS A 134 -30.80 -12.45 33.93
N ALA A 135 -30.49 -11.71 32.88
CA ALA A 135 -30.34 -10.26 32.96
C ALA A 135 -31.70 -9.57 33.04
N SER A 136 -32.70 -10.05 32.29
CA SER A 136 -34.07 -9.55 32.32
C SER A 136 -34.76 -9.80 33.66
N GLU A 137 -34.64 -11.01 34.20
CA GLU A 137 -35.21 -11.39 35.52
C GLU A 137 -34.62 -10.52 36.63
N ARG A 138 -33.31 -10.28 36.59
CA ARG A 138 -32.64 -9.44 37.58
C ARG A 138 -33.01 -7.97 37.44
N ALA A 139 -33.31 -7.50 36.22
CA ALA A 139 -33.79 -6.14 35.98
C ALA A 139 -35.21 -5.96 36.55
N SER A 140 -36.11 -6.91 36.31
CA SER A 140 -37.46 -6.87 36.89
C SER A 140 -37.46 -6.98 38.42
N GLU A 141 -36.58 -7.81 39.00
CA GLU A 141 -36.45 -7.94 40.45
C GLU A 141 -35.92 -6.65 41.11
N ILE A 142 -35.03 -5.92 40.42
CA ILE A 142 -34.56 -4.60 40.88
C ILE A 142 -35.68 -3.57 40.83
N GLU A 143 -36.49 -3.58 39.77
CA GLU A 143 -37.60 -2.65 39.56
C GLU A 143 -38.71 -2.85 40.62
N GLU A 144 -39.06 -4.09 40.95
CA GLU A 144 -40.02 -4.42 42.03
C GLU A 144 -39.52 -3.97 43.42
N ILE A 145 -38.22 -4.13 43.71
CA ILE A 145 -37.62 -3.69 44.98
C ILE A 145 -37.59 -2.17 45.09
N GLU A 146 -37.43 -1.46 43.96
CA GLU A 146 -37.42 0.01 43.93
C GLU A 146 -38.84 0.57 44.14
N GLU A 147 -39.86 -0.02 43.50
CA GLU A 147 -41.27 0.33 43.73
C GLU A 147 -41.73 0.07 45.17
N GLU A 148 -41.35 -1.07 45.77
CA GLU A 148 -41.72 -1.40 47.16
C GLU A 148 -41.07 -0.44 48.18
N LYS A 149 -39.84 0.02 47.90
CA LYS A 149 -39.15 1.01 48.74
C LYS A 149 -39.76 2.40 48.62
N GLU A 150 -40.17 2.82 47.42
CA GLU A 150 -40.86 4.09 47.23
C GLU A 150 -42.23 4.09 47.92
N ALA A 151 -43.00 3.01 47.78
CA ALA A 151 -44.31 2.87 48.41
C ALA A 151 -44.26 2.88 49.95
N HIS A 152 -43.19 2.36 50.55
CA HIS A 152 -43.01 2.34 52.01
C HIS A 152 -42.54 3.70 52.60
N TYR A 153 -42.12 4.67 51.79
CA TYR A 153 -41.64 5.98 52.28
C TYR A 153 -42.67 7.12 52.14
N THR A 154 -43.74 6.91 51.37
CA THR A 154 -44.94 7.78 51.26
C THR A 154 -46.00 7.43 52.29
#